data_AF-A0A350EPM5-F1
#
_entry.id   AF-A0A350EPM5-F1
#
_cell.length_a   1.000
_cell.length_b   1.000
_cell.length_c   1.000
_cell.angle_alpha   90.00
_cell.angle_beta   90.00
_cell.angle_gamma   90.00
#
_symmetry.space_group_name_H-M   'P 1'
#
loop_
_entity.id
_entity.type
_entity.pdbx_description
1 polymer ?
#
loop_
_entity_poly.entity_id
_entity_poly.type
_entity_poly.pdbx_seq_one_letter_code
_entity_poly.pdbx_strand_id
1 'polypeptide(L)'
;MEIGRFEEALSGFKASALDNPHFKTYERIGECYAFLGRFTEAIPYLAAATTLNPGARAPRLLAEAWLALGFHQKAIEAADIALLRVPGYRKALEVRAAAEAQIGRQE
;
A
#
# COMPACT_ATOMS: atom_id res chain seq x y z
N MET A 1 18.54 -2.16 13.51
CA MET A 1 19.35 -1.80 12.33
C MET A 1 18.53 -1.72 11.03
N GLU A 2 17.27 -2.17 10.99
CA GLU A 2 16.46 -2.13 9.75
C GLU A 2 15.91 -0.75 9.38
N ILE A 3 15.50 0.08 10.36
CA ILE A 3 14.91 1.40 10.10
C ILE A 3 15.85 2.32 9.31
N GLY A 4 17.14 2.37 9.69
CA GLY A 4 18.14 3.18 8.98
C GLY A 4 18.36 2.73 7.52
N ARG A 5 18.19 1.45 7.22
CA ARG A 5 18.30 0.93 5.85
C ARG A 5 17.09 1.29 5.00
N PHE A 6 15.90 1.34 5.59
CA PHE A 6 14.69 1.76 4.88
C PHE A 6 14.70 3.25 4.56
N GLU A 7 15.23 4.10 5.43
CA GLU A 7 15.35 5.54 5.14
C GLU A 7 16.39 5.84 4.04
N GLU A 8 17.52 5.15 4.05
CA GLU A 8 18.53 5.25 2.98
C GLU A 8 17.97 4.73 1.65
N ALA A 9 17.29 3.56 1.67
CA ALA A 9 16.63 3.01 0.49
C ALA A 9 15.55 3.94 -0.06
N LEU A 10 14.78 4.58 0.82
CA LEU A 10 13.74 5.54 0.44
C LEU A 10 14.33 6.76 -0.27
N SER A 11 15.47 7.28 0.20
CA SER A 11 16.18 8.37 -0.47
C SER A 11 16.66 7.95 -1.86
N GLY A 12 17.23 6.75 -1.99
CA GLY A 12 17.65 6.20 -3.29
C GLY A 12 16.48 5.99 -4.25
N PHE A 13 15.36 5.43 -3.78
CA PHE A 13 14.18 5.24 -4.61
C PHE A 13 13.53 6.56 -5.02
N LYS A 14 13.49 7.57 -4.15
CA LYS A 14 13.00 8.91 -4.51
C LYS A 14 13.85 9.57 -5.58
N ALA A 15 15.17 9.50 -5.48
CA ALA A 15 16.06 10.01 -6.52
C ALA A 15 15.81 9.29 -7.86
N SER A 16 15.67 7.95 -7.82
CA SER A 16 15.33 7.17 -9.01
C SER A 16 13.96 7.52 -9.59
N ALA A 17 12.96 7.84 -8.76
CA ALA A 17 11.63 8.22 -9.21
C ALA A 17 11.61 9.60 -9.91
N LEU A 18 12.54 10.50 -9.56
CA LEU A 18 12.71 11.78 -10.25
C LEU A 18 13.33 11.60 -11.64
N ASP A 19 14.26 10.66 -11.78
CA ASP A 19 14.95 10.37 -13.04
C ASP A 19 14.07 9.54 -13.99
N ASN A 20 13.42 8.49 -13.45
CA ASN A 20 12.55 7.60 -14.22
C ASN A 20 11.30 7.21 -13.40
N PRO A 21 10.18 7.95 -13.56
CA PRO A 21 8.95 7.67 -12.85
C PRO A 21 8.33 6.36 -13.35
N HIS A 22 8.49 5.30 -12.56
CA HIS A 22 7.98 3.97 -12.88
C HIS A 22 7.14 3.40 -11.73
N PHE A 23 6.09 2.65 -12.06
CA PHE A 23 5.17 2.09 -11.07
C PHE A 23 5.90 1.26 -9.99
N LYS A 24 6.94 0.53 -10.39
CA LYS A 24 7.73 -0.32 -9.50
C LYS A 24 8.51 0.50 -8.48
N THR A 25 8.98 1.67 -8.87
CA THR A 25 9.68 2.60 -7.96
C THR A 25 8.69 3.21 -6.98
N TYR A 26 7.51 3.63 -7.42
CA TYR A 26 6.46 4.12 -6.52
C TYR A 26 5.94 3.04 -5.57
N GLU A 27 5.77 1.80 -6.03
CA GLU A 27 5.43 0.66 -5.18
C GLU A 27 6.49 0.44 -4.09
N ARG A 28 7.79 0.50 -4.45
CA ARG A 28 8.92 0.38 -3.53
C ARG A 28 8.96 1.51 -2.51
N ILE A 29 8.76 2.76 -2.93
CA ILE A 29 8.70 3.92 -2.03
C ILE A 29 7.55 3.75 -1.04
N GLY A 30 6.35 3.41 -1.53
CA GLY A 30 5.17 3.17 -0.71
C GLY A 30 5.36 2.04 0.30
N GLU A 31 5.97 0.94 -0.13
CA GLU A 31 6.35 -0.17 0.76
C GLU A 31 7.34 0.27 1.85
N CYS A 32 8.38 1.02 1.49
CA CYS A 32 9.33 1.55 2.48
C CYS A 32 8.64 2.45 3.51
N TYR A 33 7.75 3.35 3.07
CA TYR A 33 6.98 4.18 4.00
C TYR A 33 6.06 3.37 4.90
N ALA A 34 5.39 2.34 4.37
CA ALA A 34 4.56 1.44 5.17
C ALA A 34 5.37 0.70 6.24
N PHE A 35 6.57 0.19 5.90
CA PHE A 35 7.49 -0.42 6.86
C PHE A 35 8.01 0.56 7.91
N LEU A 36 8.14 1.83 7.57
CA LEU A 36 8.50 2.90 8.50
C LEU A 36 7.30 3.39 9.35
N GLY A 37 6.10 2.81 9.17
CA GLY A 37 4.87 3.25 9.84
C GLY A 37 4.29 4.57 9.32
N ARG A 38 4.86 5.11 8.24
CA ARG A 38 4.49 6.39 7.61
C ARG A 38 3.42 6.18 6.55
N PHE A 39 2.27 5.64 6.96
CA PHE A 39 1.21 5.21 6.03
C PHE A 39 0.59 6.37 5.24
N THR A 40 0.45 7.55 5.85
CA THR A 40 -0.03 8.78 5.18
C THR A 40 0.80 9.14 3.96
N GLU A 41 2.11 8.94 4.05
CA GLU A 41 3.06 9.27 2.99
C GLU A 41 3.18 8.14 1.97
N ALA A 42 2.92 6.89 2.38
CA ALA A 42 2.86 5.75 1.48
C ALA A 42 1.71 5.85 0.46
N ILE A 43 0.54 6.32 0.91
CA ILE A 43 -0.70 6.37 0.13
C ILE A 43 -0.55 7.00 -1.27
N PRO A 44 -0.03 8.23 -1.43
CA PRO A 44 0.04 8.85 -2.76
C PRO A 44 0.91 8.04 -3.74
N TYR A 45 2.02 7.46 -3.26
CA TYR A 45 2.88 6.62 -4.10
C TYR A 45 2.22 5.28 -4.44
N LEU A 46 1.55 4.64 -3.48
CA LEU A 46 0.83 3.38 -3.70
C LEU A 46 -0.39 3.56 -4.61
N ALA A 47 -1.10 4.68 -4.49
CA ALA A 47 -2.20 5.03 -5.37
C ALA A 47 -1.72 5.24 -6.81
N ALA A 48 -0.65 6.04 -6.99
CA ALA A 48 -0.03 6.22 -8.31
C ALA A 48 0.46 4.89 -8.89
N ALA A 49 1.13 4.05 -8.08
CA ALA A 49 1.57 2.72 -8.49
C ALA A 49 0.39 1.82 -8.89
N THR A 50 -0.75 1.90 -8.20
CA THR A 50 -1.97 1.13 -8.51
C THR A 50 -2.59 1.58 -9.84
N THR A 51 -2.55 2.88 -10.15
CA THR A 51 -3.05 3.39 -11.44
C THR A 51 -2.14 2.98 -12.61
N LEU A 52 -0.82 2.95 -12.38
CA LEU A 52 0.17 2.66 -13.41
C LEU A 52 0.44 1.15 -13.61
N ASN A 53 0.20 0.32 -12.59
CA ASN A 53 0.48 -1.11 -12.61
C ASN A 53 -0.82 -1.93 -12.56
N PRO A 54 -1.03 -2.89 -13.48
CA PRO A 54 -2.11 -3.87 -13.34
C PRO A 54 -1.89 -4.91 -12.22
N GLY A 55 -0.77 -4.88 -11.50
CA GLY A 55 -0.45 -5.83 -10.42
C GLY A 55 -1.24 -5.61 -9.11
N ALA A 56 -1.40 -6.68 -8.33
CA ALA A 56 -2.14 -6.67 -7.06
C ALA A 56 -1.35 -6.14 -5.85
N ARG A 57 -0.03 -5.95 -5.96
CA ARG A 57 0.84 -5.65 -4.82
C ARG A 57 0.67 -4.22 -4.31
N ALA A 58 0.66 -3.23 -5.20
CA ALA A 58 0.39 -1.84 -4.86
C ALA A 58 -1.00 -1.62 -4.20
N PRO A 59 -2.12 -2.11 -4.77
CA PRO A 59 -3.43 -1.95 -4.13
C PRO A 59 -3.54 -2.70 -2.79
N ARG A 60 -2.88 -3.85 -2.63
CA ARG A 60 -2.80 -4.55 -1.33
C ARG A 60 -2.06 -3.72 -0.28
N LEU A 61 -0.92 -3.13 -0.62
CA LEU A 61 -0.18 -2.23 0.27
C LEU A 61 -0.99 -0.97 0.59
N LEU A 62 -1.74 -0.45 -0.39
CA LEU A 62 -2.62 0.70 -0.19
C LEU A 62 -3.74 0.37 0.80
N ALA A 63 -4.33 -0.82 0.68
CA ALA A 63 -5.35 -1.31 1.60
C ALA A 63 -4.82 -1.42 3.04
N GLU A 64 -3.61 -1.97 3.20
CA GLU A 64 -2.93 -2.09 4.50
C GLU A 64 -2.66 -0.71 5.12
N ALA A 65 -2.21 0.25 4.31
CA ALA A 65 -2.00 1.62 4.74
C ALA A 65 -3.30 2.31 5.19
N TRP A 66 -4.40 2.15 4.44
CA TRP A 66 -5.70 2.69 4.84
C TRP A 66 -6.25 2.04 6.11
N LEU A 67 -6.07 0.73 6.26
CA LEU A 67 -6.49 -0.01 7.45
C LEU A 67 -5.73 0.48 8.69
N ALA A 68 -4.41 0.68 8.56
CA ALA A 68 -3.56 1.20 9.65
C ALA A 68 -3.94 2.62 10.08
N LEU A 69 -4.47 3.44 9.15
CA LEU A 69 -4.98 4.78 9.43
C LEU A 69 -6.44 4.80 9.94
N GLY A 70 -7.09 3.64 10.05
CA GLY A 70 -8.49 3.53 10.49
C GLY A 70 -9.52 3.85 9.41
N PHE A 71 -9.11 4.06 8.15
CA PHE A 71 -10.04 4.27 7.04
C PHE A 71 -10.51 2.92 6.47
N HIS A 72 -11.35 2.22 7.23
CA HIS A 72 -11.77 0.85 6.94
C HIS A 72 -12.47 0.72 5.57
N GLN A 73 -13.33 1.66 5.20
CA GLN A 73 -14.02 1.62 3.90
C GLN A 73 -13.04 1.69 2.72
N LYS A 74 -12.08 2.62 2.77
CA LYS A 74 -11.04 2.77 1.73
C LYS A 74 -10.09 1.57 1.68
N ALA A 75 -9.84 0.94 2.83
CA ALA A 75 -9.06 -0.29 2.91
C ALA A 75 -9.75 -1.44 2.16
N ILE A 76 -11.07 -1.58 2.31
CA ILE A 76 -11.87 -2.58 1.57
C ILE A 76 -11.81 -2.31 0.08
N GLU A 77 -12.02 -1.07 -0.36
CA GLU A 77 -11.97 -0.69 -1.78
C GLU A 77 -10.62 -1.04 -2.41
N ALA A 78 -9.51 -0.68 -1.74
CA ALA A 78 -8.17 -0.98 -2.22
C ALA A 78 -7.87 -2.50 -2.20
N ALA A 79 -8.36 -3.23 -1.20
CA ALA A 79 -8.22 -4.68 -1.14
C ALA A 79 -9.02 -5.37 -2.24
N ASP A 80 -10.21 -4.88 -2.57
CA ASP A 80 -11.05 -5.38 -3.66
C ASP A 80 -10.33 -5.22 -5.00
N ILE A 81 -9.71 -4.06 -5.26
CA ILE A 81 -8.86 -3.86 -6.44
C ILE A 81 -7.75 -4.92 -6.50
N ALA A 82 -7.08 -5.20 -5.38
CA ALA A 82 -6.02 -6.22 -5.34
C ALA A 82 -6.56 -7.63 -5.64
N LEU A 83 -7.77 -7.97 -5.16
CA LEU A 83 -8.43 -9.24 -5.39
C LEU A 83 -8.97 -9.38 -6.82
N LEU A 84 -9.42 -8.29 -7.43
CA LEU A 84 -9.78 -8.24 -8.84
C LEU A 84 -8.58 -8.55 -9.74
N ARG A 85 -7.38 -8.06 -9.37
CA ARG A 85 -6.14 -8.35 -10.11
C ARG A 85 -5.63 -9.77 -9.87
N VAL A 86 -5.66 -10.24 -8.63
CA VAL A 86 -5.24 -11.59 -8.24
C VAL A 86 -6.33 -12.20 -7.36
N PRO A 87 -7.23 -13.00 -7.97
CA PRO A 87 -8.26 -13.71 -7.23
C PRO A 87 -7.63 -14.63 -6.18
N GLY A 88 -8.10 -14.54 -4.94
CA GLY A 88 -7.54 -15.34 -3.84
C GLY A 88 -6.23 -14.81 -3.27
N TYR A 89 -5.88 -13.53 -3.50
CA TYR A 89 -4.71 -12.94 -2.87
C TYR A 89 -4.88 -12.87 -1.36
N ARG A 90 -4.36 -13.88 -0.66
CA ARG A 90 -4.53 -14.10 0.78
C ARG A 90 -4.30 -12.84 1.62
N LYS A 91 -3.21 -12.11 1.38
CA LYS A 91 -2.92 -10.87 2.12
C LYS A 91 -3.97 -9.77 1.90
N ALA A 92 -4.56 -9.67 0.71
CA ALA A 92 -5.64 -8.72 0.46
C ALA A 92 -6.96 -9.16 1.11
N LEU A 93 -7.25 -10.47 1.10
CA LEU A 93 -8.39 -11.04 1.85
C LEU A 93 -8.28 -10.76 3.35
N GLU A 94 -7.09 -10.93 3.93
CA GLU A 94 -6.81 -10.65 5.34
C GLU A 94 -7.08 -9.18 5.69
N VAL A 95 -6.58 -8.24 4.88
CA VAL A 95 -6.81 -6.80 5.07
C VAL A 95 -8.28 -6.44 4.93
N ARG A 96 -8.97 -7.01 3.93
CA ARG A 96 -10.41 -6.79 3.70
C ARG A 96 -11.24 -7.29 4.88
N ALA A 97 -11.00 -8.53 5.33
CA ALA A 97 -11.69 -9.11 6.47
C ALA A 97 -11.43 -8.34 7.77
N ALA A 98 -10.18 -7.89 7.99
CA ALA A 98 -9.84 -7.06 9.14
C ALA A 98 -10.57 -5.71 9.10
N ALA A 99 -10.70 -5.09 7.93
CA ALA A 99 -11.43 -3.84 7.75
C ALA A 99 -12.95 -4.01 7.98
N GLU A 100 -13.56 -5.05 7.40
CA GLU A 100 -14.98 -5.37 7.59
C GLU A 100 -15.32 -5.62 9.06
N ALA A 101 -14.45 -6.36 9.76
CA ALA A 101 -14.61 -6.65 11.18
C ALA A 101 -14.52 -5.40 12.08
N GLN A 102 -13.95 -4.30 11.60
CA GLN A 102 -13.95 -3.03 12.33
C GLN A 102 -15.18 -2.19 12.01
N ILE A 103 -15.65 -2.18 10.76
CA ILE A 103 -16.89 -1.49 10.38
C ILE A 103 -18.08 -2.07 11.16
N GLY A 104 -18.25 -3.39 11.17
CA GLY A 104 -19.36 -4.04 11.87
C GLY A 104 -19.29 -3.98 13.41
N ARG A 105 -18.21 -3.43 13.99
CA ARG A 105 -18.13 -3.11 15.43
C ARG A 105 -18.54 -1.67 15.75
N GLN A 106 -18.59 -0.81 14.74
CA GLN A 106 -18.94 0.61 14.87
C GLN A 106 -20.41 0.89 14.53
N GLU A 107 -21.15 -0.12 14.09
CA GLU A 107 -22.62 -0.13 13.99
C GLU A 107 -23.26 -0.76 15.23
#